data_AF-A0A959S2J4-F1
#
_entry.id   AF-A0A959S2J4-F1
#
_cell.length_a   1.000
_cell.length_b   1.000
_cell.length_c   1.000
_cell.angle_alpha   90.00
_cell.angle_beta   90.00
_cell.angle_gamma   90.00
#
_symmetry.space_group_name_H-M   'P 1'
#
loop_
_entity.id
_entity.type
_entity.pdbx_description
1 polymer ?
#
loop_
_entity_poly.entity_id
_entity_poly.type
_entity_poly.pdbx_seq_one_letter_code
_entity_poly.pdbx_strand_id
1 'polypeptide(L)'
;KNDNNSFKIINTGTIDPYVSLWGIKSMQYIKDKYDYPRIGFSHLKEINKTRFEQSSSPKVIIAGMSLSFEAFLDVKGEFSAAKSTSIVLGNLNDLVLLLAVLNSSTIRFYVQNQYLSLKMAGGYLNINPDILKNTPLPRYSNYDINAFQKISSYIITLLNLKSEISINTHVPNSHIAQLFEEVIDAMVMELYFEEDFEKAGIEIIKYAERDFESIEGKPETEQIKIIHRAYQKLREKDNQIRNNLKLMDIKLADIVMPIKAAK
;
A
#
# COMPACT_ATOMS: atom_id res chain seq x y z
N LYS A 1 -23.12 0.29 19.22
CA LYS A 1 -24.24 0.43 18.25
C LYS A 1 -23.63 0.56 16.85
N ASN A 2 -24.04 -0.27 15.89
CA ASN A 2 -23.68 -0.10 14.48
C ASN A 2 -24.44 1.12 13.93
N ASP A 3 -23.88 2.31 14.14
CA ASP A 3 -24.42 3.53 13.53
C ASP A 3 -23.90 3.64 12.10
N ASN A 4 -24.79 3.47 11.13
CA ASN A 4 -24.56 3.73 9.71
C ASN A 4 -24.21 5.20 9.41
N ASN A 5 -24.27 6.10 10.41
CA ASN A 5 -23.96 7.53 10.30
C ASN A 5 -22.69 7.92 11.06
N SER A 6 -21.60 7.15 10.87
CA SER A 6 -20.33 7.40 11.57
C SER A 6 -19.11 7.03 10.74
N PHE A 7 -18.01 7.77 10.93
CA PHE A 7 -16.69 7.39 10.42
C PHE A 7 -16.00 6.46 11.41
N LYS A 8 -15.21 5.51 10.89
CA LYS A 8 -14.23 4.75 11.66
C LYS A 8 -13.07 5.69 12.03
N ILE A 9 -12.67 5.74 13.29
CA ILE A 9 -11.49 6.52 13.70
C ILE A 9 -10.25 5.64 13.60
N ILE A 10 -9.18 6.15 12.99
CA ILE A 10 -7.92 5.40 12.84
C ILE A 10 -6.72 6.24 13.25
N ASN A 11 -5.68 5.63 13.82
CA ASN A 11 -4.44 6.31 14.19
C ASN A 11 -3.22 5.57 13.63
N THR A 12 -2.03 6.11 13.88
CA THR A 12 -0.77 5.52 13.42
C THR A 12 -0.58 4.06 13.83
N GLY A 13 -1.10 3.63 14.98
CA GLY A 13 -0.90 2.28 15.49
C GLY A 13 -1.83 1.24 14.87
N THR A 14 -2.81 1.67 14.09
CA THR A 14 -3.81 0.82 13.43
C THR A 14 -3.77 0.92 11.90
N ILE A 15 -2.67 1.42 11.35
CA ILE A 15 -2.38 1.47 9.91
C ILE A 15 -1.21 0.54 9.65
N ASP A 16 -1.35 -0.37 8.69
CA ASP A 16 -0.27 -1.17 8.12
C ASP A 16 -0.21 -0.91 6.60
N PRO A 17 0.87 -1.30 5.91
CA PRO A 17 0.93 -1.23 4.46
C PRO A 17 -0.31 -1.86 3.80
N TYR A 18 -0.97 -1.10 2.93
CA TYR A 18 -2.17 -1.46 2.17
C TYR A 18 -3.45 -1.75 2.98
N VAL A 19 -3.41 -1.81 4.31
CA VAL A 19 -4.56 -2.25 5.11
C VAL A 19 -4.75 -1.46 6.41
N SER A 20 -6.01 -1.28 6.80
CA SER A 20 -6.38 -0.76 8.12
C SER A 20 -6.56 -1.92 9.10
N LEU A 21 -5.96 -1.80 10.29
CA LEU A 21 -6.15 -2.73 11.41
C LEU A 21 -7.34 -2.37 12.31
N TRP A 22 -8.20 -1.43 11.91
CA TRP A 22 -9.40 -1.07 12.65
C TRP A 22 -10.29 -2.29 12.91
N GLY A 23 -10.64 -2.55 14.17
CA GLY A 23 -11.42 -3.73 14.57
C GLY A 23 -10.62 -5.04 14.63
N ILE A 24 -9.34 -5.04 14.24
CA ILE A 24 -8.40 -6.17 14.36
C ILE A 24 -7.44 -5.90 15.53
N LYS A 25 -6.93 -4.67 15.62
CA LYS A 25 -6.03 -4.19 16.68
C LYS A 25 -6.67 -3.03 17.43
N SER A 26 -6.70 -3.11 18.76
CA SER A 26 -7.23 -2.03 19.59
C SER A 26 -6.44 -0.74 19.35
N MET A 27 -7.14 0.34 19.05
CA MET A 27 -6.58 1.68 18.97
C MET A 27 -6.28 2.19 20.38
N GLN A 28 -5.00 2.41 20.69
CA GLN A 28 -4.60 3.12 21.90
C GLN A 28 -4.77 4.63 21.69
N TYR A 29 -5.46 5.30 22.60
CA TYR A 29 -5.51 6.75 22.64
C TYR A 29 -5.32 7.23 24.08
N ILE A 30 -4.21 7.92 24.33
CA ILE A 30 -3.80 8.35 25.67
C ILE A 30 -3.71 7.14 26.61
N LYS A 31 -4.65 6.94 27.53
CA LYS A 31 -4.65 5.84 28.51
C LYS A 31 -5.62 4.72 28.14
N ASP A 32 -6.53 4.97 27.22
CA ASP A 32 -7.63 4.06 26.90
C ASP A 32 -7.39 3.30 25.60
N LYS A 33 -8.07 2.16 25.48
CA LYS A 33 -8.07 1.29 24.29
C LYS A 33 -9.47 1.20 23.72
N TYR A 34 -9.56 1.23 22.39
CA TYR A 34 -10.82 1.17 21.67
C TYR A 34 -10.72 0.16 20.53
N ASP A 35 -11.61 -0.83 20.48
CA ASP A 35 -11.60 -1.83 19.42
C ASP A 35 -12.30 -1.32 18.15
N TYR A 36 -13.40 -0.60 18.33
CA TYR A 36 -14.22 -0.07 17.23
C TYR A 36 -14.50 1.44 17.39
N PRO A 37 -13.46 2.29 17.51
CA PRO A 37 -13.66 3.72 17.71
C PRO A 37 -14.32 4.37 16.50
N ARG A 38 -15.33 5.21 16.75
CA ARG A 38 -16.15 5.86 15.73
C ARG A 38 -16.50 7.29 16.12
N ILE A 39 -16.73 8.16 15.12
CA ILE A 39 -17.26 9.51 15.31
C ILE A 39 -18.49 9.71 14.41
N GLY A 40 -19.58 10.21 15.00
CA GLY A 40 -20.82 10.48 14.27
C GLY A 40 -20.65 11.57 13.21
N PHE A 41 -21.30 11.39 12.06
CA PHE A 41 -21.24 12.33 10.93
C PHE A 41 -21.66 13.75 11.31
N SER A 42 -22.83 13.91 11.93
CA SER A 42 -23.33 15.22 12.37
C SER A 42 -22.38 15.88 13.35
N HIS A 43 -21.83 15.11 14.28
CA HIS A 43 -20.91 15.61 15.30
C HIS A 43 -19.59 16.09 14.68
N LEU A 44 -18.99 15.31 13.78
CA LEU A 44 -17.76 15.75 13.10
C LEU A 44 -18.02 16.97 12.23
N LYS A 45 -19.16 17.02 11.52
CA LYS A 45 -19.52 18.16 10.66
C LYS A 45 -19.72 19.45 11.46
N GLU A 46 -20.29 19.35 12.67
CA GLU A 46 -20.46 20.46 13.60
C GLU A 46 -19.11 20.96 14.16
N ILE A 47 -18.21 20.04 14.53
CA ILE A 47 -16.87 20.38 15.04
C ILE A 47 -16.00 20.99 13.94
N ASN A 48 -15.95 20.35 12.77
CA ASN A 48 -15.07 20.74 11.67
C ASN A 48 -15.59 20.22 10.32
N LYS A 49 -16.24 21.11 9.57
CA LYS A 49 -16.77 20.83 8.24
C LYS A 49 -15.71 20.34 7.24
N THR A 50 -14.53 20.95 7.23
CA THR A 50 -13.42 20.52 6.35
C THR A 50 -12.96 19.11 6.68
N ARG A 51 -12.88 18.75 7.96
CA ARG A 51 -12.51 17.39 8.37
C ARG A 51 -13.58 16.37 7.99
N PHE A 52 -14.85 16.75 8.05
CA PHE A 52 -15.95 15.93 7.54
C PHE A 52 -15.80 15.68 6.03
N GLU A 53 -15.59 16.72 5.23
CA GLU A 53 -15.39 16.61 3.77
C GLU A 53 -14.17 15.75 3.41
N GLN A 54 -13.05 15.95 4.12
CA GLN A 54 -11.86 15.11 4.00
C GLN A 54 -12.16 13.64 4.36
N SER A 55 -12.89 13.40 5.43
CA SER A 55 -13.22 12.04 5.90
C SER A 55 -14.18 11.33 4.94
N SER A 56 -15.09 12.06 4.28
CA SER A 56 -15.99 11.53 3.25
C SER A 56 -15.36 11.35 1.87
N SER A 57 -14.14 11.82 1.65
CA SER A 57 -13.48 11.75 0.34
C SER A 57 -12.59 10.51 0.22
N PRO A 58 -12.42 9.95 -1.00
CA PRO A 58 -11.37 8.99 -1.29
C PRO A 58 -9.99 9.56 -0.92
N LYS A 59 -9.19 8.77 -0.20
CA LYS A 59 -7.91 9.24 0.32
C LYS A 59 -6.94 8.11 0.66
N VAL A 60 -5.65 8.42 0.59
CA VAL A 60 -4.61 7.61 1.24
C VAL A 60 -4.41 8.16 2.66
N ILE A 61 -4.42 7.28 3.66
CA ILE A 61 -4.14 7.62 5.06
C ILE A 61 -2.80 6.99 5.44
N ILE A 62 -1.94 7.81 6.04
CA ILE A 62 -0.52 7.50 6.26
C ILE A 62 -0.24 7.59 7.76
N ALA A 63 0.40 6.56 8.30
CA ALA A 63 0.89 6.51 9.67
C ALA A 63 1.91 7.64 9.92
N GLY A 64 1.80 8.33 11.05
CA GLY A 64 2.71 9.42 11.41
C GLY A 64 3.90 8.99 12.27
N MET A 65 3.89 7.79 12.85
CA MET A 65 4.99 7.27 13.67
C MET A 65 5.27 5.82 13.30
N SER A 66 6.27 5.60 12.46
CA SER A 66 6.57 4.32 11.81
C SER A 66 8.05 4.24 11.39
N LEU A 67 8.53 3.05 11.02
CA LEU A 67 9.93 2.85 10.57
C LEU A 67 10.16 3.31 9.12
N SER A 68 9.09 3.40 8.35
CA SER A 68 8.99 3.88 6.97
C SER A 68 7.58 4.43 6.76
N PHE A 69 7.21 4.83 5.55
CA PHE A 69 5.78 5.02 5.27
C PHE A 69 5.01 3.69 5.48
N GLU A 70 3.84 3.82 6.09
CA GLU A 70 2.81 2.78 6.18
C GLU A 70 1.50 3.48 5.82
N ALA A 71 0.88 3.05 4.73
CA ALA A 71 -0.27 3.73 4.17
C ALA A 71 -1.32 2.74 3.66
N PHE A 72 -2.60 3.11 3.78
CA PHE A 72 -3.70 2.37 3.15
C PHE A 72 -4.65 3.32 2.42
N LEU A 73 -5.39 2.77 1.46
CA LEU A 73 -6.36 3.51 0.64
C LEU A 73 -7.78 3.37 1.19
N ASP A 74 -8.40 4.49 1.58
CA ASP A 74 -9.81 4.58 1.90
C ASP A 74 -10.58 5.06 0.66
N VAL A 75 -11.01 4.11 -0.16
CA VAL A 75 -11.75 4.37 -1.41
C VAL A 75 -13.12 5.00 -1.15
N LYS A 76 -13.79 4.59 -0.07
CA LYS A 76 -15.20 4.93 0.18
C LYS A 76 -15.39 6.14 1.08
N GLY A 77 -14.32 6.68 1.67
CA GLY A 77 -14.43 7.76 2.64
C GLY A 77 -15.06 7.29 3.96
N GLU A 78 -14.67 6.10 4.44
CA GLU A 78 -15.21 5.52 5.67
C GLU A 78 -14.43 5.94 6.93
N PHE A 79 -13.22 6.48 6.77
CA PHE A 79 -12.30 6.73 7.87
C PHE A 79 -12.10 8.22 8.14
N SER A 80 -12.05 8.56 9.44
CA SER A 80 -11.53 9.82 9.93
C SER A 80 -10.19 9.59 10.61
N ALA A 81 -9.14 10.16 10.05
CA ALA A 81 -7.80 10.01 10.57
C ALA A 81 -7.67 10.76 11.92
N ALA A 82 -6.99 10.18 12.91
CA ALA A 82 -6.77 10.79 14.22
C ALA A 82 -5.48 11.61 14.25
N LYS A 83 -5.07 12.07 15.44
CA LYS A 83 -3.80 12.79 15.62
C LYS A 83 -2.61 11.96 15.13
N SER A 84 -1.59 12.64 14.61
CA SER A 84 -0.35 12.04 14.12
C SER A 84 -0.58 11.03 12.99
N THR A 85 -1.44 11.42 12.05
CA THR A 85 -1.64 10.76 10.77
C THR A 85 -1.70 11.83 9.68
N SER A 86 -1.26 11.47 8.48
CA SER A 86 -1.37 12.33 7.29
C SER A 86 -2.42 11.76 6.34
N ILE A 87 -3.08 12.62 5.57
CA ILE A 87 -4.01 12.21 4.52
C ILE A 87 -3.62 12.87 3.21
N VAL A 88 -3.77 12.15 2.11
CA VAL A 88 -3.66 12.69 0.76
C VAL A 88 -4.97 12.45 0.03
N LEU A 89 -5.58 13.53 -0.45
CA LEU A 89 -6.79 13.51 -1.28
C LEU A 89 -6.38 13.54 -2.75
N GLY A 90 -7.16 12.90 -3.61
CA GLY A 90 -6.89 12.86 -5.05
C GLY A 90 -7.92 12.02 -5.79
N ASN A 91 -7.74 11.89 -7.10
CA ASN A 91 -8.47 10.90 -7.87
C ASN A 91 -7.92 9.50 -7.56
N LEU A 92 -8.74 8.47 -7.74
CA LEU A 92 -8.38 7.10 -7.37
C LEU A 92 -7.14 6.57 -8.11
N ASN A 93 -6.93 6.97 -9.37
CA ASN A 93 -5.80 6.52 -10.15
C ASN A 93 -4.47 6.97 -9.54
N ASP A 94 -4.35 8.27 -9.25
CA ASP A 94 -3.15 8.83 -8.61
C ASP A 94 -2.97 8.31 -7.18
N LEU A 95 -4.07 8.15 -6.43
CA LEU A 95 -4.00 7.63 -5.06
C LEU A 95 -3.52 6.18 -5.00
N VAL A 96 -3.87 5.34 -5.98
CA VAL A 96 -3.40 3.95 -6.05
C VAL A 96 -1.91 3.89 -6.37
N LEU A 97 -1.44 4.69 -7.32
CA LEU A 97 0.00 4.76 -7.59
C LEU A 97 0.77 5.29 -6.38
N LEU A 98 0.27 6.35 -5.75
CA LEU A 98 0.87 6.91 -4.55
C LEU A 98 0.94 5.87 -3.42
N LEU A 99 -0.14 5.11 -3.21
CA LEU A 99 -0.16 4.01 -2.24
C LEU A 99 0.97 3.01 -2.49
N ALA A 100 1.13 2.58 -3.74
CA ALA A 100 2.15 1.61 -4.14
C ALA A 100 3.57 2.16 -3.95
N VAL A 101 3.81 3.40 -4.38
CA VAL A 101 5.10 4.06 -4.22
C VAL A 101 5.45 4.23 -2.74
N LEU A 102 4.53 4.77 -1.92
CA LEU A 102 4.79 5.01 -0.50
C LEU A 102 5.13 3.73 0.28
N ASN A 103 4.43 2.62 0.01
CA ASN A 103 4.67 1.35 0.70
C ASN A 103 5.86 0.54 0.14
N SER A 104 6.50 1.00 -0.95
CA SER A 104 7.57 0.26 -1.62
C SER A 104 8.88 0.21 -0.83
N SER A 105 9.68 -0.83 -1.07
CA SER A 105 11.04 -0.93 -0.54
C SER A 105 11.96 0.19 -1.03
N THR A 106 11.77 0.70 -2.25
CA THR A 106 12.52 1.85 -2.78
C THR A 106 12.31 3.11 -1.93
N ILE A 107 11.06 3.42 -1.59
CA ILE A 107 10.75 4.56 -0.73
C ILE A 107 11.18 4.32 0.72
N ARG A 108 11.05 3.09 1.23
CA ARG A 108 11.62 2.70 2.54
C ARG A 108 13.12 3.01 2.58
N PHE A 109 13.87 2.51 1.60
CA PHE A 109 15.31 2.75 1.48
C PHE A 109 15.62 4.25 1.45
N TYR A 110 14.92 5.03 0.61
CA TYR A 110 15.08 6.48 0.54
C TYR A 110 14.87 7.15 1.91
N VAL A 111 13.72 6.91 2.55
CA VAL A 111 13.37 7.54 3.82
C VAL A 111 14.37 7.19 4.93
N GLN A 112 14.79 5.93 4.99
CA GLN A 112 15.69 5.44 6.02
C GLN A 112 17.10 6.01 5.92
N ASN A 113 17.54 6.39 4.72
CA ASN A 113 18.85 6.98 4.48
C ASN A 113 18.80 8.52 4.55
N GLN A 114 17.80 9.15 3.93
CA GLN A 114 17.72 10.62 3.90
C GLN A 114 17.36 11.24 5.24
N TYR A 115 16.51 10.59 6.02
CA TYR A 115 16.04 11.11 7.31
C TYR A 115 16.67 10.40 8.50
N LEU A 116 17.87 9.83 8.32
CA LEU A 116 18.58 9.08 9.36
C LEU A 116 18.74 9.88 10.67
N SER A 117 19.06 11.17 10.56
CA SER A 117 19.25 12.08 11.70
C SER A 117 17.97 12.43 12.46
N LEU A 118 16.79 12.13 11.88
CA LEU A 118 15.48 12.40 12.48
C LEU A 118 14.89 11.18 13.20
N LYS A 119 15.59 10.03 13.19
CA LYS A 119 15.12 8.80 13.83
C LYS A 119 15.12 8.95 15.36
N MET A 120 14.00 8.55 15.96
CA MET A 120 13.82 8.42 17.40
C MET A 120 14.29 7.04 17.89
N ALA A 121 14.18 6.82 19.21
CA ALA A 121 14.45 5.52 19.82
C ALA A 121 13.69 4.39 19.10
N GLY A 122 14.37 3.26 18.86
CA GLY A 122 13.81 2.13 18.11
C GLY A 122 13.78 2.32 16.58
N GLY A 123 14.32 3.42 16.05
CA GLY A 123 14.40 3.68 14.60
C GLY A 123 13.15 4.34 14.01
N TYR A 124 12.16 4.66 14.84
CA TYR A 124 10.91 5.31 14.42
C TYR A 124 11.14 6.72 13.88
N LEU A 125 10.38 7.10 12.86
CA LEU A 125 10.32 8.45 12.31
C LEU A 125 8.97 9.08 12.59
N ASN A 126 8.98 10.39 12.84
CA ASN A 126 7.77 11.20 12.82
C ASN A 126 7.47 11.60 11.37
N ILE A 127 6.71 10.77 10.66
CA ILE A 127 6.29 10.99 9.27
C ILE A 127 5.28 12.14 9.23
N ASN A 128 5.82 13.35 9.08
CA ASN A 128 5.05 14.58 8.98
C ASN A 128 4.80 14.96 7.50
N PRO A 129 3.92 15.95 7.24
CA PRO A 129 3.66 16.41 5.88
C PRO A 129 4.89 16.92 5.13
N ASP A 130 5.94 17.39 5.81
CA ASP A 130 7.15 17.89 5.16
C ASP A 130 7.99 16.73 4.59
N ILE A 131 8.15 15.64 5.33
CA ILE A 131 8.78 14.41 4.80
C ILE A 131 7.99 13.91 3.58
N LEU A 132 6.65 13.85 3.69
CA LEU A 132 5.80 13.37 2.61
C LEU A 132 5.91 14.22 1.34
N LYS A 133 5.95 15.55 1.47
CA LYS A 133 6.09 16.48 0.33
C LYS A 133 7.46 16.41 -0.35
N ASN A 134 8.50 16.06 0.40
CA ASN A 134 9.86 15.97 -0.11
C ASN A 134 10.22 14.56 -0.60
N THR A 135 9.35 13.56 -0.39
CA THR A 135 9.53 12.23 -0.98
C THR A 135 9.46 12.34 -2.51
N PRO A 136 10.50 11.89 -3.24
CA PRO A 136 10.50 11.95 -4.69
C PRO A 136 9.42 11.01 -5.23
N LEU A 137 8.63 11.46 -6.20
CA LEU A 137 7.73 10.59 -6.96
C LEU A 137 8.35 10.29 -8.33
N PRO A 138 8.25 9.05 -8.82
CA PRO A 138 8.77 8.74 -10.13
C PRO A 138 7.88 9.36 -11.22
N ARG A 139 8.37 9.41 -12.45
CA ARG A 139 7.52 9.71 -13.61
C ARG A 139 6.71 8.46 -13.95
N TYR A 140 5.48 8.66 -14.40
CA TYR A 140 4.58 7.58 -14.74
C TYR A 140 3.62 8.01 -15.85
N SER A 141 3.03 7.01 -16.49
CA SER A 141 2.04 7.12 -17.53
C SER A 141 0.72 6.46 -17.10
N ASN A 142 -0.33 6.65 -17.90
CA ASN A 142 -1.60 5.93 -17.69
C ASN A 142 -1.47 4.41 -17.85
N TYR A 143 -0.49 3.95 -18.63
CA TYR A 143 -0.19 2.53 -18.78
C TYR A 143 0.30 1.93 -17.46
N ASP A 144 1.21 2.63 -16.78
CA ASP A 144 1.77 2.19 -15.50
C ASP A 144 0.68 2.14 -14.42
N ILE A 145 -0.16 3.18 -14.34
CA ILE A 145 -1.28 3.25 -13.40
C ILE A 145 -2.15 1.98 -13.46
N ASN A 146 -2.50 1.50 -14.67
CA ASN A 146 -3.35 0.33 -14.82
C ASN A 146 -2.70 -0.94 -14.24
N ALA A 147 -1.40 -1.12 -14.48
CA ALA A 147 -0.64 -2.25 -13.92
C ALA A 147 -0.62 -2.18 -12.38
N PHE A 148 -0.33 -1.01 -11.82
CA PHE A 148 -0.33 -0.78 -10.37
C PHE A 148 -1.72 -1.01 -9.76
N GLN A 149 -2.79 -0.60 -10.45
CA GLN A 149 -4.17 -0.79 -10.01
C GLN A 149 -4.53 -2.26 -9.86
N LYS A 150 -4.24 -3.07 -10.89
CA LYS A 150 -4.52 -4.50 -10.86
C LYS A 150 -3.83 -5.17 -9.67
N ILE A 151 -2.53 -4.96 -9.49
CA ILE A 151 -1.77 -5.66 -8.45
C ILE A 151 -2.10 -5.12 -7.05
N SER A 152 -2.20 -3.79 -6.89
CA SER A 152 -2.56 -3.19 -5.59
C SER A 152 -3.94 -3.68 -5.14
N SER A 153 -4.89 -3.84 -6.05
CA SER A 153 -6.20 -4.39 -5.73
C SER A 153 -6.12 -5.84 -5.24
N TYR A 154 -5.19 -6.66 -5.77
CA TYR A 154 -4.99 -8.03 -5.28
C TYR A 154 -4.46 -8.04 -3.85
N ILE A 155 -3.45 -7.22 -3.55
CA ILE A 155 -2.87 -7.09 -2.21
C ILE A 155 -3.94 -6.63 -1.22
N ILE A 156 -4.65 -5.54 -1.54
CA ILE A 156 -5.72 -5.01 -0.70
C ILE A 156 -6.80 -6.07 -0.47
N THR A 157 -7.25 -6.78 -1.51
CA THR A 157 -8.25 -7.84 -1.35
C THR A 157 -7.73 -8.96 -0.44
N LEU A 158 -6.51 -9.47 -0.66
CA LEU A 158 -5.93 -10.54 0.15
C LEU A 158 -5.81 -10.18 1.64
N LEU A 159 -5.41 -8.94 1.94
CA LEU A 159 -5.24 -8.45 3.32
C LEU A 159 -6.57 -8.13 4.01
N ASN A 160 -7.65 -7.88 3.27
CA ASN A 160 -8.97 -7.60 3.81
C ASN A 160 -9.91 -8.82 3.84
N LEU A 161 -9.52 -9.96 3.28
CA LEU A 161 -10.28 -11.20 3.40
C LEU A 161 -10.40 -11.60 4.87
N LYS A 162 -11.56 -12.15 5.25
CA LYS A 162 -11.74 -12.74 6.58
C LYS A 162 -10.70 -13.84 6.79
N SER A 163 -10.18 -13.96 8.01
CA SER A 163 -9.12 -14.92 8.36
C SER A 163 -9.45 -16.38 8.04
N GLU A 164 -10.74 -16.72 7.93
CA GLU A 164 -11.25 -18.06 7.59
C GLU A 164 -11.19 -18.35 6.08
N ILE A 165 -11.09 -17.32 5.23
CA ILE A 165 -11.10 -17.44 3.77
C ILE A 165 -9.66 -17.55 3.29
N SER A 166 -9.23 -18.75 2.93
CA SER A 166 -7.96 -18.97 2.24
C SER A 166 -8.18 -19.12 0.74
N ILE A 167 -7.41 -18.39 -0.07
CA ILE A 167 -7.48 -18.52 -1.53
C ILE A 167 -6.62 -19.67 -2.07
N ASN A 168 -5.72 -20.21 -1.24
CA ASN A 168 -4.86 -21.33 -1.57
C ASN A 168 -4.81 -22.35 -0.42
N THR A 169 -4.67 -23.63 -0.73
CA THR A 169 -4.69 -24.70 0.29
C THR A 169 -3.45 -24.76 1.18
N HIS A 170 -2.32 -24.22 0.72
CA HIS A 170 -1.02 -24.40 1.39
C HIS A 170 -0.31 -23.09 1.75
N VAL A 171 -0.70 -21.98 1.13
CA VAL A 171 -0.02 -20.70 1.29
C VAL A 171 -0.98 -19.68 1.89
N PRO A 172 -0.65 -19.09 3.06
CA PRO A 172 -1.46 -18.03 3.67
C PRO A 172 -1.61 -16.84 2.73
N ASN A 173 -2.77 -16.17 2.77
CA ASN A 173 -3.03 -14.98 1.94
C ASN A 173 -1.96 -13.88 2.13
N SER A 174 -1.39 -13.73 3.33
CA SER A 174 -0.32 -12.77 3.61
C SER A 174 0.97 -13.06 2.82
N HIS A 175 1.36 -14.32 2.66
CA HIS A 175 2.53 -14.69 1.86
C HIS A 175 2.26 -14.53 0.36
N ILE A 176 1.01 -14.72 -0.08
CA ILE A 176 0.60 -14.44 -1.46
C ILE A 176 0.65 -12.93 -1.71
N ALA A 177 0.15 -12.11 -0.78
CA ALA A 177 0.20 -10.65 -0.85
C ALA A 177 1.66 -10.16 -0.93
N GLN A 178 2.55 -10.71 -0.10
CA GLN A 178 3.98 -10.40 -0.13
C GLN A 178 4.62 -10.67 -1.50
N LEU A 179 4.25 -11.76 -2.18
CA LEU A 179 4.75 -12.02 -3.52
C LEU A 179 4.26 -10.97 -4.54
N PHE A 180 3.04 -10.47 -4.41
CA PHE A 180 2.56 -9.36 -5.24
C PHE A 180 3.22 -8.02 -4.87
N GLU A 181 3.53 -7.80 -3.60
CA GLU A 181 4.32 -6.65 -3.14
C GLU A 181 5.72 -6.67 -3.74
N GLU A 182 6.39 -7.82 -3.85
CA GLU A 182 7.68 -7.94 -4.54
C GLU A 182 7.61 -7.53 -6.03
N VAL A 183 6.47 -7.79 -6.68
CA VAL A 183 6.24 -7.32 -8.06
C VAL A 183 6.05 -5.81 -8.09
N ILE A 184 5.26 -5.24 -7.16
CA ILE A 184 5.12 -3.78 -7.03
C ILE A 184 6.47 -3.12 -6.77
N ASP A 185 7.28 -3.66 -5.87
CA ASP A 185 8.61 -3.13 -5.56
C ASP A 185 9.48 -3.07 -6.81
N ALA A 186 9.49 -4.14 -7.60
CA ALA A 186 10.23 -4.18 -8.87
C ALA A 186 9.68 -3.19 -9.91
N MET A 187 8.35 -3.01 -9.98
CA MET A 187 7.74 -1.98 -10.83
C MET A 187 8.11 -0.57 -10.39
N VAL A 188 8.16 -0.31 -9.08
CA VAL A 188 8.60 0.98 -8.55
C VAL A 188 10.07 1.21 -8.86
N MET A 189 10.93 0.21 -8.67
CA MET A 189 12.34 0.30 -9.07
C MET A 189 12.50 0.57 -10.58
N GLU A 190 11.71 -0.09 -11.42
CA GLU A 190 11.69 0.16 -12.87
C GLU A 190 11.37 1.63 -13.20
N LEU A 191 10.42 2.24 -12.48
CA LEU A 191 10.10 3.66 -12.68
C LEU A 191 11.19 4.63 -12.18
N TYR A 192 11.92 4.31 -11.11
CA TYR A 192 13.00 5.17 -10.59
C TYR A 192 14.32 5.01 -11.34
N PHE A 193 14.58 3.81 -11.89
CA PHE A 193 15.84 3.42 -12.53
C PHE A 193 15.60 2.97 -13.98
N GLU A 194 14.75 3.71 -14.71
CA GLU A 194 14.29 3.40 -16.07
C GLU A 194 15.45 3.03 -16.99
N GLU A 195 16.50 3.87 -17.06
CA GLU A 195 17.65 3.60 -17.93
C GLU A 195 18.39 2.29 -17.60
N ASP A 196 18.49 1.94 -16.31
CA ASP A 196 19.21 0.73 -15.88
C ASP A 196 18.39 -0.52 -16.19
N PHE A 197 17.07 -0.46 -15.99
CA PHE A 197 16.13 -1.52 -16.36
C PHE A 197 16.11 -1.75 -17.87
N GLU A 198 16.08 -0.67 -18.66
CA GLU A 198 16.17 -0.74 -20.12
C GLU A 198 17.48 -1.38 -20.59
N LYS A 199 18.63 -0.93 -20.06
CA LYS A 199 19.96 -1.50 -20.38
C LYS A 199 20.07 -2.97 -19.99
N ALA A 200 19.43 -3.37 -18.89
CA ALA A 200 19.40 -4.76 -18.44
C ALA A 200 18.43 -5.64 -19.25
N GLY A 201 17.54 -5.04 -20.05
CA GLY A 201 16.48 -5.72 -20.80
C GLY A 201 15.41 -6.31 -19.87
N ILE A 202 15.08 -5.60 -18.79
CA ILE A 202 14.12 -6.03 -17.76
C ILE A 202 12.90 -5.12 -17.86
N GLU A 203 11.75 -5.73 -18.15
CA GLU A 203 10.45 -5.04 -18.21
C GLU A 203 9.52 -5.74 -17.21
N ILE A 204 9.14 -5.12 -16.10
CA ILE A 204 8.22 -5.71 -15.11
C ILE A 204 6.81 -5.19 -15.37
N ILE A 205 6.65 -3.87 -15.48
CA ILE A 205 5.35 -3.20 -15.66
C ILE A 205 4.63 -3.72 -16.91
N LYS A 206 5.36 -3.89 -18.02
CA LYS A 206 4.81 -4.45 -19.26
C LYS A 206 4.16 -5.82 -19.08
N TYR A 207 4.84 -6.73 -18.39
CA TYR A 207 4.33 -8.07 -18.19
C TYR A 207 3.28 -8.13 -17.08
N ALA A 208 3.38 -7.27 -16.07
CA ALA A 208 2.33 -7.07 -15.07
C ALA A 208 1.01 -6.63 -15.72
N GLU A 209 1.06 -5.62 -16.59
CA GLU A 209 -0.11 -5.12 -17.31
C GLU A 209 -0.75 -6.18 -18.20
N ARG A 210 0.07 -7.00 -18.86
CA ARG A 210 -0.36 -8.13 -19.70
C ARG A 210 -0.98 -9.28 -18.91
N ASP A 211 -0.38 -9.64 -17.77
CA ASP A 211 -0.67 -10.91 -17.08
C ASP A 211 -1.73 -10.80 -15.99
N PHE A 212 -1.89 -9.63 -15.37
CA PHE A 212 -2.88 -9.42 -14.33
C PHE A 212 -4.20 -8.87 -14.91
N GLU A 213 -5.31 -9.42 -14.40
CA GLU A 213 -6.66 -9.06 -14.82
C GLU A 213 -7.26 -8.09 -13.80
N SER A 214 -8.07 -7.12 -14.24
CA SER A 214 -8.77 -6.25 -13.29
C SER A 214 -9.82 -7.05 -12.50
N ILE A 215 -9.85 -6.83 -11.17
CA ILE A 215 -10.89 -7.39 -10.28
C ILE A 215 -11.97 -6.37 -9.91
N GLU A 216 -11.91 -5.16 -10.45
CA GLU A 216 -12.86 -4.09 -10.17
C GLU A 216 -14.29 -4.48 -10.61
N GLY A 217 -15.27 -4.18 -9.75
CA GLY A 217 -16.69 -4.48 -10.02
C GLY A 217 -17.06 -5.95 -9.97
N LYS A 218 -16.12 -6.87 -9.72
CA LYS A 218 -16.39 -8.31 -9.68
C LYS A 218 -16.85 -8.78 -8.29
N PRO A 219 -17.71 -9.80 -8.18
CA PRO A 219 -18.04 -10.43 -6.90
C PRO A 219 -16.81 -11.03 -6.21
N GLU A 220 -16.78 -11.02 -4.87
CA GLU A 220 -15.65 -11.53 -4.07
C GLU A 220 -15.18 -12.95 -4.50
N THR A 221 -16.13 -13.84 -4.81
CA THR A 221 -15.83 -15.21 -5.26
C THR A 221 -15.12 -15.27 -6.62
N GLU A 222 -15.37 -14.30 -7.51
CA GLU A 222 -14.67 -14.16 -8.79
C GLU A 222 -13.30 -13.50 -8.60
N GLN A 223 -13.22 -12.47 -7.74
CA GLN A 223 -11.94 -11.84 -7.39
C GLN A 223 -10.95 -12.87 -6.85
N ILE A 224 -11.38 -13.70 -5.90
CA ILE A 224 -10.57 -14.78 -5.33
C ILE A 224 -10.03 -15.73 -6.41
N LYS A 225 -10.87 -16.13 -7.38
CA LYS A 225 -10.46 -17.02 -8.48
C LYS A 225 -9.41 -16.36 -9.38
N ILE A 226 -9.58 -15.08 -9.69
CA ILE A 226 -8.64 -14.31 -10.52
C ILE A 226 -7.30 -14.17 -9.80
N ILE A 227 -7.30 -13.76 -8.54
CA ILE A 227 -6.08 -13.61 -7.73
C ILE A 227 -5.37 -14.96 -7.60
N HIS A 228 -6.10 -16.05 -7.34
CA HIS A 228 -5.52 -17.38 -7.27
C HIS A 228 -4.87 -17.81 -8.59
N ARG A 229 -5.53 -17.57 -9.74
CA ARG A 229 -4.95 -17.86 -11.06
C ARG A 229 -3.69 -17.04 -11.32
N ALA A 230 -3.73 -15.74 -11.01
CA ALA A 230 -2.57 -14.86 -11.14
C ALA A 230 -1.39 -15.35 -10.29
N TYR A 231 -1.65 -15.77 -9.06
CA TYR A 231 -0.64 -16.38 -8.18
C TYR A 231 -0.04 -17.66 -8.77
N GLN A 232 -0.86 -18.56 -9.34
CA GLN A 232 -0.35 -19.77 -9.99
C GLN A 232 0.52 -19.43 -11.20
N LYS A 233 0.04 -18.53 -12.08
CA LYS A 233 0.76 -18.09 -13.28
C LYS A 233 2.11 -17.45 -12.93
N LEU A 234 2.16 -16.61 -11.89
CA LEU A 234 3.39 -15.97 -11.44
C LEU A 234 4.45 -16.99 -10.98
N ARG A 235 4.06 -18.20 -10.56
CA ARG A 235 4.96 -19.25 -10.08
C ARG A 235 5.45 -20.19 -11.17
N GLU A 236 4.90 -20.10 -12.38
CA GLU A 236 5.32 -20.90 -13.52
C GLU A 236 6.78 -20.63 -13.90
N LYS A 237 7.47 -21.65 -14.44
CA LYS A 237 8.92 -21.56 -14.70
C LYS A 237 9.26 -20.59 -15.82
N ASP A 238 8.38 -20.49 -16.79
CA ASP A 238 8.46 -19.67 -17.99
C ASP A 238 7.78 -18.30 -17.83
N ASN A 239 7.20 -18.00 -16.66
CA ASN A 239 6.62 -16.69 -16.38
C ASN A 239 7.67 -15.57 -16.48
N GLN A 240 7.43 -14.58 -17.35
CA GLN A 240 8.39 -13.51 -17.59
C GLN A 240 8.60 -12.61 -16.38
N ILE A 241 7.56 -12.29 -15.60
CA ILE A 241 7.70 -11.45 -14.38
C ILE A 241 8.64 -12.15 -13.41
N ARG A 242 8.40 -13.44 -13.11
CA ARG A 242 9.24 -14.22 -12.21
C ARG A 242 10.69 -14.32 -12.68
N ASN A 243 10.91 -14.51 -13.97
CA ASN A 243 12.25 -14.58 -14.54
C ASN A 243 12.94 -13.21 -14.51
N ASN A 244 12.21 -12.13 -14.75
CA ASN A 244 12.72 -10.76 -14.67
C ASN A 244 13.04 -10.34 -13.24
N LEU A 245 12.26 -10.75 -12.22
CA LEU A 245 12.60 -10.54 -10.81
C LEU A 245 13.96 -11.16 -10.45
N LYS A 246 14.22 -12.38 -10.92
CA LYS A 246 15.53 -13.03 -10.72
C LYS A 246 16.65 -12.34 -11.50
N LEU A 247 16.35 -11.92 -12.74
CA LEU A 247 17.32 -11.25 -13.59
C LEU A 247 17.70 -9.88 -13.01
N MET A 248 16.73 -9.17 -12.43
CA MET A 248 16.91 -7.91 -11.71
C MET A 248 17.88 -8.07 -10.55
N ASP A 249 17.71 -9.11 -9.73
CA ASP A 249 18.61 -9.40 -8.60
C ASP A 249 20.06 -9.71 -9.02
N ILE A 250 20.27 -10.14 -10.27
CA ILE A 250 21.59 -10.49 -10.81
C ILE A 250 22.21 -9.29 -11.56
N LYS A 251 21.49 -8.73 -12.52
CA LYS A 251 21.99 -7.69 -13.42
C LYS A 251 22.01 -6.30 -12.80
N LEU A 252 21.11 -6.04 -11.85
CA LEU A 252 20.96 -4.76 -11.17
C LEU A 252 21.29 -4.87 -9.68
N ALA A 253 22.13 -5.83 -9.30
CA ALA A 253 22.48 -6.13 -7.91
C ALA A 253 22.95 -4.89 -7.14
N ASP A 254 23.78 -4.04 -7.76
CA ASP A 254 24.33 -2.83 -7.14
C ASP A 254 23.26 -1.79 -6.79
N ILE A 255 22.12 -1.80 -7.49
CA ILE A 255 20.98 -0.91 -7.25
C ILE A 255 19.99 -1.58 -6.29
N VAL A 256 19.67 -2.85 -6.54
CA VAL A 256 18.54 -3.54 -5.93
C VAL A 256 18.89 -4.11 -4.55
N MET A 257 20.11 -4.63 -4.36
CA MET A 257 20.50 -5.23 -3.07
C MET A 257 20.48 -4.23 -1.91
N PRO A 258 21.00 -2.98 -2.05
CA PRO A 258 20.88 -1.97 -1.00
C PRO A 258 19.43 -1.66 -0.63
N ILE A 259 18.54 -1.59 -1.63
CA ILE A 259 17.12 -1.31 -1.44
C ILE A 259 16.44 -2.45 -0.69
N LYS A 260 16.65 -3.70 -1.12
CA LYS A 260 16.08 -4.89 -0.47
C LYS A 260 16.63 -5.14 0.94
N ALA A 261 17.83 -4.65 1.24
CA ALA A 261 18.44 -4.79 2.57
C ALA A 261 17.94 -3.78 3.60
N ALA A 262 17.25 -2.70 3.18
CA ALA A 262 16.65 -1.74 4.09
C ALA A 262 15.50 -2.38 4.89
N LYS A 263 15.62 -2.38 6.23
CA LYS A 263 14.64 -2.94 7.17
C LYS A 263 13.84 -1.82 7.82
#